data_AF-A0A523WJY7-F1
#
_entry.id   AF-A0A523WJY7-F1
#
_cell.length_a   1.000
_cell.length_b   1.000
_cell.length_c   1.000
_cell.angle_alpha   90.00
_cell.angle_beta   90.00
_cell.angle_gamma   90.00
#
_symmetry.space_group_name_H-M   'P 1'
#
loop_
_entity.id
_entity.type
_entity.pdbx_description
1 polymer ?
#
loop_
_entity_poly.entity_id
_entity_poly.type
_entity_poly.pdbx_seq_one_letter_code
_entity_poly.pdbx_strand_id
1 'polypeptide(L)'
;MSELSLDERILVEDAWKNLKQGKGDKAKKIFSRLDVKSPFYYAGLGYTYFILNEFQVAEEFFKAALKYHPDMALVHLGLAQIYQKEGLGDLAFAEFREVLKKEPEHTWVKPKYETLKNIKTQESLNDGKAFLSEEDTERSKASFLKALYYSPDSTEAHLALADIYKNENRPQNALVHLKAAISNDPQNKEILKNYAETLFQAEENKKSLEIYEKLQKLEPDNQKIRERLGTLKNRLGIFELPSQYNAIPSSESISKEEISALLGVKFKDILDEPSGKPLIIIDIATSWASKFILKMTSLGILDVYPNHNFRPKKIITRAEMAETLIRLIDHLKNKGYRFIQQIPPEKIQIIDVSPDNFYYQPIIFIISYDIMSLTMDKTFKPDFPVSGQEAIRLFDIILALIK
;
A
#
# COMPACT_ATOMS: atom_id res chain seq x y z
N MET A 1 19.87 -17.64 40.01
CA MET A 1 19.69 -16.92 41.28
C MET A 1 20.39 -17.72 42.34
N SER A 2 21.41 -17.17 43.02
CA SER A 2 21.98 -17.83 44.20
C SER A 2 20.87 -17.89 45.24
N GLU A 3 20.53 -19.09 45.70
CA GLU A 3 19.54 -19.25 46.76
C GLU A 3 20.01 -18.53 48.02
N LEU A 4 19.13 -17.73 48.61
CA LEU A 4 19.39 -17.08 49.90
C LEU A 4 19.79 -18.13 50.94
N SER A 5 20.77 -17.80 51.79
CA SER A 5 21.10 -18.60 52.96
C SER A 5 19.93 -18.69 53.94
N LEU A 6 19.90 -19.72 54.78
CA LEU A 6 18.83 -19.88 55.78
C LEU A 6 18.74 -18.66 56.72
N ASP A 7 19.88 -18.14 57.16
CA ASP A 7 19.96 -16.96 58.02
C ASP A 7 19.39 -15.71 57.34
N GLU A 8 19.71 -15.50 56.05
CA GLU A 8 19.13 -14.39 55.28
C GLU A 8 17.62 -14.53 55.10
N ARG A 9 17.11 -15.74 54.86
CA ARG A 9 15.65 -15.98 54.76
C ARG A 9 14.94 -15.60 56.05
N ILE A 10 15.49 -16.01 57.21
CA ILE A 10 14.93 -15.68 58.53
C ILE A 10 14.94 -14.16 58.76
N LEU A 11 16.06 -13.49 58.44
CA LEU A 11 16.15 -12.03 58.57
C LEU A 11 15.13 -11.31 57.67
N VAL A 12 15.00 -11.75 56.42
CA VAL A 12 14.04 -11.18 55.47
C VAL A 12 12.59 -11.37 55.98
N GLU A 13 12.22 -12.57 56.42
CA GLU A 13 10.89 -12.84 56.99
C GLU A 13 10.58 -11.98 58.22
N ASP A 14 11.51 -11.87 59.16
CA ASP A 14 11.34 -11.04 60.37
C ASP A 14 11.24 -9.54 60.02
N ALA A 15 12.03 -9.06 59.06
CA ALA A 15 11.97 -7.68 58.59
C ALA A 15 10.60 -7.36 57.97
N TRP A 16 10.10 -8.22 57.07
CA TRP A 16 8.77 -8.06 56.47
C TRP A 16 7.65 -8.13 57.49
N LYS A 17 7.76 -9.00 58.50
CA LYS A 17 6.81 -9.07 59.61
C LYS A 17 6.76 -7.75 60.39
N ASN A 18 7.91 -7.13 60.65
CA ASN A 18 7.96 -5.82 61.31
C ASN A 18 7.35 -4.72 60.43
N LEU A 19 7.61 -4.72 59.12
CA LEU A 19 6.96 -3.78 58.17
C LEU A 19 5.43 -3.92 58.19
N LYS A 20 4.90 -5.15 58.14
CA LYS A 20 3.45 -5.42 58.23
C LYS A 20 2.82 -4.92 59.53
N GLN A 21 3.61 -4.79 60.60
CA GLN A 21 3.19 -4.26 61.88
C GLN A 21 3.43 -2.73 62.02
N GLY A 22 3.88 -2.05 60.96
CA GLY A 22 4.21 -0.63 60.99
C GLY A 22 5.51 -0.28 61.73
N LYS A 23 6.32 -1.28 62.10
CA LYS A 23 7.56 -1.09 62.89
C LYS A 23 8.76 -0.83 61.97
N GLY A 24 8.73 0.30 61.27
CA GLY A 24 9.76 0.68 60.29
C GLY A 24 11.18 0.69 60.85
N ASP A 25 11.41 1.29 62.03
CA ASP A 25 12.75 1.35 62.63
C ASP A 25 13.35 -0.03 62.92
N LYS A 26 12.51 -1.00 63.31
CA LYS A 26 12.95 -2.38 63.55
C LYS A 26 13.27 -3.07 62.23
N ALA A 27 12.40 -2.93 61.23
CA ALA A 27 12.64 -3.48 59.90
C ALA A 27 13.93 -2.91 59.29
N LYS A 28 14.17 -1.60 59.42
CA LYS A 28 15.41 -0.93 58.97
C LYS A 28 16.65 -1.62 59.53
N LYS A 29 16.70 -1.80 60.86
CA LYS A 29 17.83 -2.46 61.54
C LYS A 29 18.06 -3.89 61.04
N ILE A 30 16.99 -4.62 60.72
CA ILE A 30 17.09 -5.99 60.23
C ILE A 30 17.57 -6.03 58.78
N PHE A 31 16.98 -5.22 57.89
CA PHE A 31 17.42 -5.13 56.48
C PHE A 31 18.87 -4.65 56.36
N SER A 32 19.33 -3.74 57.22
CA SER A 32 20.73 -3.29 57.26
C SER A 32 21.74 -4.38 57.65
N ARG A 33 21.29 -5.54 58.14
CA ARG A 33 22.16 -6.71 58.43
C ARG A 33 22.32 -7.64 57.23
N LEU A 34 21.53 -7.47 56.17
CA LEU A 34 21.68 -8.25 54.94
C LEU A 34 22.93 -7.81 54.18
N ASP A 35 23.49 -8.68 53.36
CA ASP A 35 24.54 -8.29 52.41
C ASP A 35 23.99 -7.24 51.43
N VAL A 36 24.78 -6.23 51.08
CA VAL A 36 24.39 -5.16 50.16
C VAL A 36 24.06 -5.70 48.75
N LYS A 37 24.64 -6.85 48.38
CA LYS A 37 24.33 -7.58 47.14
C LYS A 37 23.05 -8.41 47.26
N SER A 38 22.46 -8.53 48.45
CA SER A 38 21.19 -9.20 48.62
C SER A 38 20.09 -8.42 47.89
N PRO A 39 19.23 -9.10 47.11
CA PRO A 39 18.12 -8.46 46.42
C PRO A 39 17.18 -7.72 47.37
N PHE A 40 17.11 -8.14 48.64
CA PHE A 40 16.19 -7.60 49.63
C PHE A 40 16.78 -6.44 50.46
N TYR A 41 18.08 -6.16 50.36
CA TYR A 41 18.70 -5.07 51.12
C TYR A 41 18.10 -3.71 50.71
N TYR A 42 18.30 -3.30 49.46
CA TYR A 42 17.81 -2.02 48.96
C TYR A 42 16.28 -2.01 48.85
N ALA A 43 15.67 -3.10 48.39
CA ALA A 43 14.21 -3.21 48.29
C ALA A 43 13.52 -3.09 49.65
N GLY A 44 14.03 -3.80 50.66
CA GLY A 44 13.48 -3.76 52.03
C GLY A 44 13.64 -2.40 52.69
N LEU A 45 14.79 -1.74 52.49
CA LEU A 45 14.99 -0.36 52.96
C LEU A 45 14.03 0.60 52.24
N GLY A 46 13.83 0.47 50.93
CA GLY A 46 12.84 1.27 50.19
C GLY A 46 11.44 1.15 50.79
N TYR A 47 10.98 -0.08 51.06
CA TYR A 47 9.69 -0.29 51.74
C TYR A 47 9.65 0.22 53.19
N THR A 48 10.79 0.21 53.88
CA THR A 48 10.89 0.76 55.22
C THR A 48 10.68 2.27 55.22
N TYR A 49 11.37 2.99 54.34
CA TYR A 49 11.19 4.43 54.20
C TYR A 49 9.81 4.79 53.65
N PHE A 50 9.22 3.94 52.79
CA PHE A 50 7.87 4.10 52.31
C PHE A 50 6.83 4.11 53.45
N ILE A 51 6.88 3.16 54.39
CA ILE A 51 5.94 3.13 55.53
C ILE A 51 6.19 4.26 56.54
N LEU A 52 7.40 4.83 56.55
CA LEU A 52 7.74 6.02 57.33
C LEU A 52 7.30 7.33 56.62
N ASN A 53 6.70 7.24 55.44
CA ASN A 53 6.32 8.36 54.57
C ASN A 53 7.49 9.24 54.09
N GLU A 54 8.71 8.70 54.09
CA GLU A 54 9.89 9.36 53.53
C GLU A 54 10.04 8.97 52.05
N PHE A 55 9.13 9.46 51.20
CA PHE A 55 8.98 8.97 49.82
C PHE A 55 10.20 9.20 48.94
N GLN A 56 10.88 10.35 49.06
CA GLN A 56 12.07 10.66 48.27
C GLN A 56 13.21 9.68 48.60
N VAL A 57 13.41 9.39 49.88
CA VAL A 57 14.42 8.43 50.33
C VAL A 57 14.04 7.01 49.90
N ALA A 58 12.77 6.64 50.02
CA ALA A 58 12.28 5.36 49.56
C ALA A 58 12.52 5.14 48.05
N GLU A 59 12.28 6.17 47.24
CA GLU A 59 12.55 6.15 45.80
C GLU A 59 14.03 5.93 45.49
N GLU A 60 14.95 6.60 46.19
CA GLU A 60 16.39 6.40 46.03
C GLU A 60 16.79 4.94 46.29
N PHE A 61 16.28 4.35 47.38
CA PHE A 61 16.55 2.94 47.72
C PHE A 61 15.94 1.98 46.69
N PHE A 62 14.74 2.25 46.18
CA PHE A 62 14.14 1.45 45.11
C PHE A 62 14.94 1.56 43.80
N LYS A 63 15.36 2.75 43.39
CA LYS A 63 16.24 2.95 42.23
C LYS A 63 17.58 2.24 42.39
N ALA A 64 18.15 2.25 43.59
CA ALA A 64 19.34 1.48 43.90
C ALA A 64 19.10 -0.03 43.77
N ALA A 65 17.94 -0.53 44.21
CA ALA A 65 17.58 -1.94 44.04
C ALA A 65 17.50 -2.34 42.56
N LEU A 66 16.86 -1.51 41.71
CA LEU A 66 16.76 -1.76 40.27
C LEU A 66 18.11 -1.73 39.54
N LYS A 67 19.11 -1.00 40.05
CA LYS A 67 20.47 -1.01 39.49
C LYS A 67 21.10 -2.41 39.54
N TYR A 68 20.84 -3.18 40.59
CA TYR A 68 21.37 -4.54 40.76
C TYR A 68 20.41 -5.62 40.26
N HIS A 69 19.10 -5.37 40.39
CA HIS A 69 18.03 -6.29 40.01
C HIS A 69 16.94 -5.56 39.22
N PRO A 70 17.14 -5.34 37.91
CA PRO A 70 16.23 -4.53 37.08
C PRO A 70 14.82 -5.11 36.93
N ASP A 71 14.64 -6.41 37.16
CA ASP A 71 13.39 -7.13 36.87
C ASP A 71 12.54 -7.38 38.14
N MET A 72 12.86 -6.73 39.26
CA MET A 72 12.22 -7.02 40.54
C MET A 72 10.82 -6.40 40.64
N ALA A 73 9.78 -7.19 40.36
CA ALA A 73 8.38 -6.77 40.42
C ALA A 73 7.99 -6.08 41.75
N LEU A 74 8.50 -6.59 42.87
CA LEU A 74 8.32 -5.97 44.20
C LEU A 74 8.81 -4.52 44.25
N VAL A 75 9.93 -4.18 43.60
CA VAL A 75 10.48 -2.82 43.63
C VAL A 75 9.68 -1.88 42.73
N HIS A 76 9.33 -2.33 41.53
CA HIS A 76 8.45 -1.58 40.63
C HIS A 76 7.09 -1.29 41.30
N LEU A 77 6.55 -2.25 42.05
CA LEU A 77 5.33 -2.05 42.83
C LEU A 77 5.48 -0.94 43.88
N GLY A 78 6.63 -0.90 44.57
CA GLY A 78 6.96 0.15 45.54
C GLY A 78 7.05 1.54 44.91
N LEU A 79 7.75 1.67 43.78
CA LEU A 79 7.84 2.92 43.03
C LEU A 79 6.48 3.37 42.49
N ALA A 80 5.68 2.46 41.94
CA ALA A 80 4.34 2.78 41.46
C ALA A 80 3.43 3.30 42.58
N GLN A 81 3.57 2.78 43.81
CA GLN A 81 2.85 3.26 44.98
C GLN A 81 3.27 4.67 45.40
N ILE A 82 4.56 4.98 45.35
CA ILE A 82 5.08 6.33 45.61
C ILE A 82 4.50 7.30 44.58
N TYR A 83 4.68 7.01 43.29
CA TYR A 83 4.22 7.88 42.22
C TYR A 83 2.70 8.06 42.22
N GLN A 84 1.93 7.04 42.59
CA GLN A 84 0.49 7.18 42.80
C GLN A 84 0.15 8.15 43.94
N LYS A 85 0.88 8.12 45.06
CA LYS A 85 0.67 9.04 46.19
C LYS A 85 1.05 10.48 45.87
N GLU A 86 2.06 10.67 45.03
CA GLU A 86 2.54 11.99 44.61
C GLU A 86 1.76 12.57 43.40
N GLY A 87 0.79 11.82 42.87
CA GLY A 87 0.00 12.25 41.69
C GLY A 87 0.75 12.15 40.37
N LEU A 88 1.92 11.51 40.35
CA LEU A 88 2.77 11.32 39.17
C LEU A 88 2.29 10.12 38.33
N GLY A 89 1.10 10.27 37.74
CA GLY A 89 0.40 9.19 37.04
C GLY A 89 1.18 8.55 35.88
N ASP A 90 2.01 9.32 35.18
CA ASP A 90 2.80 8.83 34.04
C ASP A 90 3.91 7.86 34.50
N LEU A 91 4.58 8.19 35.60
CA LEU A 91 5.59 7.34 36.21
C LEU A 91 4.95 6.11 36.86
N ALA A 92 3.82 6.30 37.57
CA ALA A 92 3.07 5.17 38.14
C ALA A 92 2.64 4.15 37.08
N PHE A 93 2.17 4.61 35.92
CA PHE A 93 1.80 3.75 34.79
C PHE A 93 2.99 2.93 34.28
N ALA A 94 4.16 3.57 34.09
CA ALA A 94 5.37 2.91 33.63
C ALA A 94 5.80 1.78 34.59
N GLU A 95 5.80 2.06 35.89
CA GLU A 95 6.17 1.07 36.92
C GLU A 95 5.15 -0.07 37.02
N PHE A 96 3.84 0.21 36.94
CA PHE A 96 2.82 -0.85 36.87
C PHE A 96 2.97 -1.74 35.65
N ARG A 97 3.36 -1.17 34.50
CA ARG A 97 3.62 -1.94 33.27
C ARG A 97 4.75 -2.95 33.48
N GLU A 98 5.83 -2.57 34.15
CA GLU A 98 6.95 -3.49 34.44
C GLU A 98 6.51 -4.64 35.36
N VAL A 99 5.66 -4.38 36.36
CA VAL A 99 5.09 -5.44 37.20
C VAL A 99 4.27 -6.42 36.35
N LEU A 100 3.35 -5.93 35.51
CA LEU A 100 2.48 -6.78 34.69
C LEU A 100 3.21 -7.55 33.58
N LYS A 101 4.41 -7.12 33.16
CA LYS A 101 5.25 -7.94 32.26
C LYS A 101 5.65 -9.28 32.88
N LYS A 102 5.85 -9.32 34.20
CA LYS A 102 6.25 -10.52 34.94
C LYS A 102 5.05 -11.23 35.56
N GLU A 103 4.07 -10.46 36.01
CA GLU A 103 2.88 -10.95 36.71
C GLU A 103 1.59 -10.42 36.03
N PRO A 104 1.21 -10.96 34.85
CA PRO A 104 0.09 -10.42 34.06
C PRO A 104 -1.27 -10.43 34.77
N GLU A 105 -1.45 -11.36 35.71
CA GLU A 105 -2.68 -11.53 36.49
C GLU A 105 -2.55 -11.00 37.92
N HIS A 106 -1.61 -10.08 38.18
CA HIS A 106 -1.45 -9.47 39.50
C HIS A 106 -2.74 -8.72 39.90
N THR A 107 -3.46 -9.27 40.88
CA THR A 107 -4.83 -8.88 41.26
C THR A 107 -4.99 -7.42 41.66
N TRP A 108 -3.98 -6.84 42.33
CA TRP A 108 -3.99 -5.44 42.75
C TRP A 108 -3.47 -4.47 41.68
N VAL A 109 -2.45 -4.85 40.90
CA VAL A 109 -1.83 -3.97 39.90
C VAL A 109 -2.69 -3.86 38.64
N LYS A 110 -3.21 -4.98 38.13
CA LYS A 110 -4.00 -5.02 36.89
C LYS A 110 -5.15 -4.00 36.86
N PRO A 111 -6.07 -3.93 37.84
CA PRO A 111 -7.16 -2.95 37.80
C PRO A 111 -6.67 -1.50 37.89
N LYS A 112 -5.57 -1.24 38.62
CA LYS A 112 -4.99 0.11 38.72
C LYS A 112 -4.32 0.55 37.42
N TYR A 113 -3.60 -0.37 36.79
CA TYR A 113 -3.00 -0.17 35.48
C TYR A 113 -4.06 0.13 34.43
N GLU A 114 -5.12 -0.69 34.33
CA GLU A 114 -6.22 -0.45 33.38
C GLU A 114 -6.94 0.87 33.64
N THR A 115 -7.15 1.23 34.92
CA THR A 115 -7.73 2.53 35.28
C THR A 115 -6.86 3.69 34.78
N LEU A 116 -5.55 3.65 35.05
CA LEU A 116 -4.61 4.67 34.59
C LEU A 116 -4.48 4.68 33.07
N LYS A 117 -4.42 3.50 32.43
CA LYS A 117 -4.41 3.32 30.98
C LYS A 117 -5.55 4.12 30.35
N ASN A 118 -6.77 3.90 30.81
CA ASN A 118 -7.96 4.54 30.26
C ASN A 118 -7.97 6.05 30.50
N ILE A 119 -7.71 6.50 31.74
CA ILE A 119 -7.67 7.94 32.07
C ILE A 119 -6.61 8.66 31.25
N LYS A 120 -5.38 8.14 31.24
CA LYS A 120 -4.26 8.77 30.54
C LYS A 120 -4.38 8.74 29.03
N THR A 121 -4.96 7.69 28.47
CA THR A 121 -5.31 7.64 27.04
C THR A 121 -6.32 8.73 26.71
N GLN A 122 -7.40 8.85 27.48
CA GLN A 122 -8.45 9.85 27.22
C GLN A 122 -7.95 11.29 27.39
N GLU A 123 -7.16 11.57 28.44
CA GLU A 123 -6.49 12.86 28.64
C GLU A 123 -5.65 13.21 27.41
N SER A 124 -4.78 12.30 26.97
CA SER A 124 -3.88 12.51 25.84
C SER A 124 -4.64 12.67 24.51
N LEU A 125 -5.76 11.96 24.31
CA LEU A 125 -6.63 12.13 23.14
C LEU A 125 -7.29 13.51 23.13
N ASN A 126 -7.77 13.98 24.28
CA ASN A 126 -8.40 15.30 24.42
C ASN A 126 -7.39 16.41 24.15
N ASP A 127 -6.19 16.31 24.72
CA ASP A 127 -5.09 17.25 24.47
C ASP A 127 -4.73 17.28 22.97
N GLY A 128 -4.63 16.10 22.34
CA GLY A 128 -4.34 15.99 20.91
C GLY A 128 -5.37 16.71 20.04
N LYS A 129 -6.67 16.55 20.35
CA LYS A 129 -7.77 17.26 19.67
C LYS A 129 -7.75 18.77 19.92
N ALA A 130 -7.47 19.19 21.15
CA ALA A 130 -7.38 20.60 21.51
C ALA A 130 -6.28 21.29 20.72
N PHE A 131 -5.05 20.74 20.73
CA PHE A 131 -3.95 21.30 19.94
C PHE A 131 -4.21 21.29 18.43
N LEU A 132 -4.94 20.28 17.92
CA LEU A 132 -5.33 20.26 16.50
C LEU A 132 -6.29 21.40 16.16
N SER A 133 -7.21 21.75 17.07
CA SER A 133 -8.12 22.90 16.89
C SER A 133 -7.41 24.26 16.97
N GLU A 134 -6.24 24.30 17.62
CA GLU A 134 -5.34 25.46 17.67
C GLU A 134 -4.35 25.51 16.50
N GLU A 135 -4.43 24.56 15.56
CA GLU A 135 -3.49 24.35 14.45
C GLU A 135 -2.04 24.01 14.89
N ASP A 136 -1.81 23.75 16.19
CA ASP A 136 -0.52 23.28 16.73
C ASP A 136 -0.33 21.78 16.45
N THR A 137 0.04 21.49 15.21
CA THR A 137 0.17 20.12 14.70
C THR A 137 1.26 19.32 15.42
N GLU A 138 2.35 19.97 15.87
CA GLU A 138 3.44 19.27 16.56
C GLU A 138 3.03 18.80 17.95
N ARG A 139 2.39 19.67 18.75
CA ARG A 139 1.87 19.26 20.06
C ARG A 139 0.72 18.26 19.93
N SER A 140 -0.13 18.43 18.92
CA SER A 140 -1.19 17.46 18.62
C SER A 140 -0.63 16.05 18.37
N LYS A 141 0.39 15.93 17.50
CA LYS A 141 1.08 14.65 17.27
C LYS A 141 1.69 14.08 18.55
N ALA A 142 2.37 14.92 19.35
CA ALA A 142 2.96 14.49 20.61
C ALA A 142 1.92 13.91 21.57
N SER A 143 0.76 14.56 21.70
CA SER A 143 -0.34 14.07 22.53
C SER A 143 -0.97 12.78 22.02
N PHE A 144 -1.18 12.63 20.71
CA PHE A 144 -1.68 11.37 20.15
C PHE A 144 -0.65 10.22 20.28
N LEU A 145 0.65 10.49 20.14
CA LEU A 145 1.70 9.52 20.43
C LEU A 145 1.72 9.14 21.91
N LYS A 146 1.45 10.10 22.81
CA LYS A 146 1.30 9.84 24.23
C LYS A 146 0.07 8.95 24.52
N ALA A 147 -1.05 9.16 23.82
CA ALA A 147 -2.21 8.26 23.89
C ALA A 147 -1.83 6.82 23.48
N LEU A 148 -1.06 6.65 22.40
CA LEU A 148 -0.57 5.35 21.95
C LEU A 148 0.47 4.72 22.89
N TYR A 149 1.19 5.51 23.68
CA TYR A 149 2.06 4.97 24.73
C TYR A 149 1.26 4.23 25.80
N TYR A 150 0.09 4.75 26.20
CA TYR A 150 -0.80 4.09 27.16
C TYR A 150 -1.62 2.98 26.53
N SER A 151 -2.24 3.26 25.38
CA SER A 151 -3.07 2.32 24.62
C SER A 151 -2.57 2.17 23.19
N PRO A 152 -1.62 1.24 22.93
CA PRO A 152 -1.06 1.02 21.59
C PRO A 152 -2.10 0.59 20.55
N ASP A 153 -3.28 0.16 21.00
CA ASP A 153 -4.43 -0.28 20.22
C ASP A 153 -5.50 0.82 20.06
N SER A 154 -5.22 2.08 20.43
CA SER A 154 -6.18 3.17 20.27
C SER A 154 -6.41 3.49 18.79
N THR A 155 -7.52 3.01 18.24
CA THR A 155 -7.96 3.30 16.87
C THR A 155 -8.10 4.79 16.62
N GLU A 156 -8.63 5.54 17.59
CA GLU A 156 -8.82 6.99 17.48
C GLU A 156 -7.49 7.75 17.35
N ALA A 157 -6.49 7.44 18.19
CA ALA A 157 -5.17 8.06 18.09
C ALA A 157 -4.48 7.72 16.76
N HIS A 158 -4.63 6.48 16.29
CA HIS A 158 -4.11 6.07 14.98
C HIS A 158 -4.77 6.82 13.81
N LEU A 159 -6.08 6.99 13.81
CA LEU A 159 -6.77 7.74 12.77
C LEU A 159 -6.38 9.22 12.78
N ALA A 160 -6.30 9.85 13.95
CA ALA A 160 -5.89 11.24 14.07
C ALA A 160 -4.45 11.47 13.56
N LEU A 161 -3.51 10.60 13.94
CA LEU A 161 -2.14 10.68 13.41
C LEU A 161 -2.08 10.43 11.91
N ALA A 162 -2.87 9.49 11.39
CA ALA A 162 -2.94 9.24 9.95
C ALA A 162 -3.41 10.48 9.18
N ASP A 163 -4.46 11.15 9.67
CA ASP A 163 -4.97 12.38 9.04
C ASP A 163 -3.97 13.52 9.09
N ILE A 164 -3.27 13.70 10.23
CA ILE A 164 -2.18 14.68 10.32
C ILE A 164 -1.09 14.40 9.28
N TYR A 165 -0.60 13.16 9.20
CA TYR A 165 0.46 12.82 8.24
C TYR A 165 0.00 12.93 6.77
N LYS A 166 -1.28 12.67 6.47
CA LYS A 166 -1.85 12.93 5.14
C LYS A 166 -1.82 14.41 4.80
N ASN A 167 -2.21 15.27 5.74
CA ASN A 167 -2.22 16.72 5.56
C ASN A 167 -0.80 17.30 5.40
N GLU A 168 0.20 16.67 6.03
CA GLU A 168 1.63 16.97 5.85
C GLU A 168 2.22 16.42 4.53
N ASN A 169 1.40 15.80 3.67
CA ASN A 169 1.84 15.11 2.46
C ASN A 169 2.90 14.02 2.73
N ARG A 170 2.74 13.30 3.86
CA ARG A 170 3.57 12.16 4.27
C ARG A 170 2.72 10.87 4.26
N PRO A 171 2.25 10.40 3.08
CA PRO A 171 1.30 9.30 3.00
C PRO A 171 1.87 7.97 3.54
N GLN A 172 3.18 7.74 3.45
CA GLN A 172 3.82 6.54 4.00
C GLN A 172 3.70 6.45 5.54
N ASN A 173 3.87 7.56 6.25
CA ASN A 173 3.67 7.61 7.70
C ASN A 173 2.19 7.38 8.07
N ALA A 174 1.26 7.96 7.29
CA ALA A 174 -0.17 7.75 7.49
C ALA A 174 -0.57 6.27 7.32
N LEU A 175 0.01 5.57 6.34
CA LEU A 175 -0.25 4.14 6.10
C LEU A 175 0.15 3.26 7.29
N VAL A 176 1.20 3.62 8.05
CA VAL A 176 1.59 2.89 9.26
C VAL A 176 0.46 2.91 10.28
N HIS A 177 -0.12 4.07 10.55
CA HIS A 177 -1.20 4.21 11.53
C HIS A 177 -2.54 3.65 11.03
N LEU A 178 -2.88 3.84 9.75
CA LEU A 178 -4.09 3.24 9.17
C LEU A 178 -4.05 1.72 9.18
N LYS A 179 -2.88 1.11 8.97
CA LYS A 179 -2.72 -0.35 9.07
C LYS A 179 -2.96 -0.85 10.49
N ALA A 180 -2.51 -0.11 11.50
CA ALA A 180 -2.80 -0.43 12.89
C ALA A 180 -4.31 -0.30 13.19
N ALA A 181 -4.95 0.79 12.75
CA ALA A 181 -6.39 1.00 12.89
C ALA A 181 -7.25 -0.10 12.23
N ILE A 182 -6.90 -0.53 11.01
CA ILE A 182 -7.58 -1.64 10.29
C ILE A 182 -7.44 -2.95 11.04
N SER A 183 -6.32 -3.20 11.72
CA SER A 183 -6.10 -4.46 12.43
C SER A 183 -7.10 -4.66 13.58
N ASN A 184 -7.58 -3.56 14.17
CA ASN A 184 -8.58 -3.58 15.24
C ASN A 184 -10.02 -3.74 14.72
N ASP A 185 -10.35 -3.11 13.58
CA ASP A 185 -11.66 -3.22 12.94
C ASP A 185 -11.51 -3.44 11.42
N PRO A 186 -11.29 -4.68 10.98
CA PRO A 186 -10.95 -4.99 9.58
C PRO A 186 -12.06 -4.73 8.56
N GLN A 187 -13.30 -4.54 9.02
CA GLN A 187 -14.46 -4.32 8.16
C GLN A 187 -15.00 -2.90 8.25
N ASN A 188 -14.33 -2.02 9.02
CA ASN A 188 -14.72 -0.62 9.10
C ASN A 188 -14.59 0.07 7.73
N LYS A 189 -15.72 0.40 7.14
CA LYS A 189 -15.79 0.99 5.79
C LYS A 189 -15.06 2.33 5.70
N GLU A 190 -15.13 3.14 6.75
CA GLU A 190 -14.47 4.45 6.79
C GLU A 190 -12.96 4.32 6.85
N ILE A 191 -12.44 3.43 7.71
CA ILE A 191 -10.99 3.19 7.82
C ILE A 191 -10.45 2.56 6.53
N LEU A 192 -11.16 1.58 5.96
CA LEU A 192 -10.80 0.96 4.68
C LEU A 192 -10.74 2.00 3.55
N LYS A 193 -11.69 2.93 3.50
CA LYS A 193 -11.69 4.02 2.52
C LYS A 193 -10.51 4.95 2.74
N ASN A 194 -10.27 5.41 3.98
CA ASN A 194 -9.12 6.27 4.30
C ASN A 194 -7.79 5.60 3.94
N TYR A 195 -7.66 4.30 4.18
CA TYR A 195 -6.50 3.51 3.80
C TYR A 195 -6.33 3.40 2.28
N ALA A 196 -7.41 3.10 1.55
CA ALA A 196 -7.36 3.01 0.09
C ALA A 196 -7.00 4.34 -0.58
N GLU A 197 -7.53 5.46 -0.07
CA GLU A 197 -7.20 6.81 -0.53
C GLU A 197 -5.75 7.17 -0.24
N THR A 198 -5.24 6.81 0.94
CA THR A 198 -3.85 7.06 1.32
C THR A 198 -2.88 6.20 0.50
N LEU A 199 -3.24 4.95 0.20
CA LEU A 199 -2.47 4.09 -0.72
C LEU A 199 -2.40 4.69 -2.12
N PHE A 200 -3.49 5.29 -2.61
CA PHE A 200 -3.49 6.00 -3.88
C PHE A 200 -2.59 7.25 -3.86
N GLN A 201 -2.61 8.03 -2.78
CA GLN A 201 -1.70 9.18 -2.59
C GLN A 201 -0.22 8.75 -2.49
N ALA A 202 0.05 7.58 -1.90
CA ALA A 202 1.37 6.96 -1.84
C ALA A 202 1.82 6.32 -3.16
N GLU A 203 1.02 6.43 -4.23
CA GLU A 203 1.22 5.79 -5.54
C GLU A 203 1.21 4.25 -5.52
N GLU A 204 0.75 3.64 -4.43
CA GLU A 204 0.55 2.20 -4.28
C GLU A 204 -0.77 1.76 -4.92
N ASN A 205 -0.96 2.12 -6.19
CA ASN A 205 -2.22 1.99 -6.93
C ASN A 205 -2.77 0.55 -6.96
N LYS A 206 -1.90 -0.47 -7.04
CA LYS A 206 -2.32 -1.89 -7.01
C LYS A 206 -2.96 -2.26 -5.68
N LYS A 207 -2.33 -1.91 -4.56
CA LYS A 207 -2.88 -2.17 -3.23
C LYS A 207 -4.15 -1.36 -2.99
N SER A 208 -4.19 -0.11 -3.45
CA SER A 208 -5.41 0.72 -3.39
C SER A 208 -6.57 0.04 -4.13
N LEU A 209 -6.32 -0.50 -5.34
CA LEU A 209 -7.31 -1.25 -6.12
C LEU A 209 -7.89 -2.42 -5.33
N GLU A 210 -7.04 -3.25 -4.72
CA GLU A 210 -7.48 -4.40 -3.91
C GLU A 210 -8.41 -3.99 -2.75
N ILE A 211 -8.11 -2.88 -2.08
CA ILE A 211 -8.96 -2.39 -0.98
C ILE A 211 -10.28 -1.81 -1.51
N TYR A 212 -10.26 -1.07 -2.62
CA TYR A 212 -11.49 -0.57 -3.22
C TYR A 212 -12.39 -1.70 -3.77
N GLU A 213 -11.82 -2.80 -4.25
CA GLU A 213 -12.58 -3.99 -4.64
C GLU A 213 -13.25 -4.65 -3.44
N LYS A 214 -12.57 -4.69 -2.28
CA LYS A 214 -13.19 -5.11 -1.02
C LYS A 214 -14.33 -4.18 -0.61
N LEU A 215 -14.12 -2.86 -0.68
CA LEU A 215 -15.15 -1.86 -0.38
C LEU A 215 -16.37 -2.00 -1.31
N GLN A 216 -16.17 -2.29 -2.60
CA GLN A 216 -17.28 -2.52 -3.54
C GLN A 216 -18.12 -3.73 -3.15
N LYS A 217 -17.52 -4.80 -2.61
CA LYS A 217 -18.29 -5.95 -2.10
C LYS A 217 -19.12 -5.59 -0.87
N LEU A 218 -18.63 -4.68 -0.02
CA LEU A 218 -19.34 -4.20 1.17
C LEU A 218 -20.39 -3.13 0.88
N GLU A 219 -20.23 -2.41 -0.24
CA GLU A 219 -21.11 -1.33 -0.70
C GLU A 219 -21.30 -1.38 -2.23
N PRO A 220 -22.08 -2.34 -2.77
CA PRO A 220 -22.20 -2.56 -4.22
C PRO A 220 -22.72 -1.36 -5.00
N ASP A 221 -23.60 -0.57 -4.39
CA ASP A 221 -24.29 0.54 -5.05
C ASP A 221 -23.54 1.88 -4.95
N ASN A 222 -22.44 1.94 -4.20
CA ASN A 222 -21.74 3.19 -3.93
C ASN A 222 -21.01 3.71 -5.19
N GLN A 223 -21.56 4.78 -5.78
CA GLN A 223 -21.05 5.38 -7.01
C GLN A 223 -19.60 5.89 -6.86
N LYS A 224 -19.25 6.47 -5.70
CA LYS A 224 -17.90 7.02 -5.46
C LYS A 224 -16.84 5.90 -5.48
N ILE A 225 -17.18 4.72 -4.97
CA ILE A 225 -16.28 3.55 -5.04
C ILE A 225 -16.09 3.10 -6.49
N ARG A 226 -17.16 3.06 -7.30
CA ARG A 226 -17.07 2.72 -8.73
C ARG A 226 -16.20 3.71 -9.52
N GLU A 227 -16.35 5.00 -9.28
CA GLU A 227 -15.52 6.05 -9.90
C GLU A 227 -14.04 5.93 -9.54
N ARG A 228 -13.74 5.65 -8.25
CA ARG A 228 -12.37 5.41 -7.78
C ARG A 228 -11.76 4.16 -8.40
N LEU A 229 -12.50 3.06 -8.48
CA LEU A 229 -12.06 1.84 -9.17
C LEU A 229 -11.76 2.11 -10.65
N GLY A 230 -12.63 2.84 -11.35
CA GLY A 230 -12.38 3.23 -12.75
C GLY A 230 -11.10 4.04 -12.90
N THR A 231 -10.86 5.00 -12.00
CA THR A 231 -9.63 5.82 -11.97
C THR A 231 -8.38 4.97 -11.74
N LEU A 232 -8.43 4.05 -10.77
CA LEU A 232 -7.32 3.14 -10.45
C LEU A 232 -7.02 2.18 -11.59
N LYS A 233 -8.05 1.57 -12.17
CA LYS A 233 -7.94 0.70 -13.35
C LYS A 233 -7.33 1.43 -14.54
N ASN A 234 -7.76 2.66 -14.81
CA ASN A 234 -7.17 3.52 -15.84
C ASN A 234 -5.67 3.80 -15.57
N ARG A 235 -5.30 4.18 -14.34
CA ARG A 235 -3.90 4.49 -13.97
C ARG A 235 -3.00 3.26 -14.05
N LEU A 236 -3.56 2.07 -13.86
CA LEU A 236 -2.85 0.79 -13.96
C LEU A 236 -2.86 0.19 -15.37
N GLY A 237 -3.52 0.82 -16.35
CA GLY A 237 -3.68 0.26 -17.69
C GLY A 237 -4.52 -1.03 -17.72
N ILE A 238 -5.28 -1.30 -16.66
CA ILE A 238 -6.19 -2.44 -16.56
C ILE A 238 -7.52 -1.99 -17.16
N PHE A 239 -7.60 -1.97 -18.49
CA PHE A 239 -8.86 -1.76 -19.18
C PHE A 239 -9.68 -3.03 -19.06
N GLU A 240 -10.87 -2.98 -18.45
CA GLU A 240 -11.87 -4.00 -18.74
C GLU A 240 -12.21 -3.89 -20.22
N LEU A 241 -11.87 -4.94 -20.98
CA LEU A 241 -12.08 -4.97 -22.42
C LEU A 241 -13.59 -4.95 -22.69
N PRO A 242 -14.10 -4.01 -23.50
CA PRO A 242 -15.52 -3.95 -23.82
C PRO A 242 -15.98 -5.25 -24.50
N SER A 243 -17.28 -5.56 -24.43
CA SER A 243 -17.85 -6.75 -25.08
C SER A 243 -17.56 -6.78 -26.59
N GLN A 244 -17.45 -5.61 -27.22
CA GLN A 244 -17.04 -5.45 -28.61
C GLN A 244 -15.65 -6.02 -28.90
N TYR A 245 -14.69 -5.87 -27.98
CA TYR A 245 -13.36 -6.45 -28.13
C TYR A 245 -13.43 -7.99 -28.16
N ASN A 246 -14.26 -8.58 -27.30
CA ASN A 246 -14.42 -10.03 -27.23
C ASN A 246 -15.14 -10.61 -28.47
N ALA A 247 -15.84 -9.78 -29.25
CA ALA A 247 -16.50 -10.19 -30.49
C ALA A 247 -15.54 -10.24 -31.69
N ILE A 248 -14.36 -9.59 -31.61
CA ILE A 248 -13.41 -9.49 -32.72
C ILE A 248 -13.03 -10.85 -33.32
N PRO A 249 -12.69 -11.91 -32.55
CA PRO A 249 -12.31 -13.20 -33.12
C PRO A 249 -13.37 -13.81 -34.06
N SER A 250 -14.64 -13.46 -33.87
CA SER A 250 -15.77 -13.96 -34.67
C SER A 250 -16.20 -13.01 -35.78
N SER A 251 -15.53 -11.87 -35.96
CA SER A 251 -15.89 -10.89 -36.99
C SER A 251 -15.44 -11.32 -38.38
N GLU A 252 -16.37 -11.33 -39.34
CA GLU A 252 -16.07 -11.60 -40.76
C GLU A 252 -15.15 -10.53 -41.37
N SER A 253 -15.23 -9.29 -40.87
CA SER A 253 -14.41 -8.19 -41.35
C SER A 253 -14.11 -7.20 -40.22
N ILE A 254 -12.84 -6.85 -40.04
CA ILE A 254 -12.40 -5.99 -38.95
C ILE A 254 -12.44 -4.51 -39.35
N SER A 255 -12.85 -3.67 -38.42
CA SER A 255 -12.88 -2.21 -38.56
C SER A 255 -11.62 -1.53 -38.00
N LYS A 256 -11.42 -0.26 -38.38
CA LYS A 256 -10.33 0.58 -37.86
C LYS A 256 -10.31 0.68 -36.33
N GLU A 257 -11.46 0.78 -35.68
CA GLU A 257 -11.55 0.84 -34.22
C GLU A 257 -11.18 -0.48 -33.53
N GLU A 258 -11.53 -1.61 -34.14
CA GLU A 258 -11.19 -2.94 -33.63
C GLU A 258 -9.69 -3.22 -33.77
N ILE A 259 -9.07 -2.84 -34.90
CA ILE A 259 -7.61 -2.91 -35.07
C ILE A 259 -6.89 -2.03 -34.05
N SER A 260 -7.40 -0.81 -33.82
CA SER A 260 -6.84 0.08 -32.80
C SER A 260 -6.82 -0.59 -31.43
N ALA A 261 -7.92 -1.24 -31.06
CA ALA A 261 -8.02 -1.96 -29.81
C ALA A 261 -7.12 -3.20 -29.77
N LEU A 262 -7.05 -4.00 -30.84
CA LEU A 262 -6.16 -5.17 -30.92
C LEU A 262 -4.70 -4.75 -30.71
N LEU A 263 -4.23 -3.72 -31.42
CA LEU A 263 -2.87 -3.20 -31.29
C LEU A 263 -2.59 -2.73 -29.86
N GLY A 264 -3.48 -1.89 -29.31
CA GLY A 264 -3.33 -1.33 -27.97
C GLY A 264 -3.32 -2.37 -26.86
N VAL A 265 -4.00 -3.50 -27.05
CA VAL A 265 -4.06 -4.60 -26.07
C VAL A 265 -2.90 -5.58 -26.24
N LYS A 266 -2.65 -6.05 -27.47
CA LYS A 266 -1.60 -7.06 -27.75
C LYS A 266 -0.19 -6.53 -27.54
N PHE A 267 0.04 -5.24 -27.80
CA PHE A 267 1.35 -4.62 -27.68
C PHE A 267 1.44 -3.64 -26.50
N LYS A 268 0.56 -3.75 -25.50
CA LYS A 268 0.48 -2.81 -24.37
C LYS A 268 1.79 -2.65 -23.60
N ASP A 269 2.56 -3.74 -23.45
CA ASP A 269 3.80 -3.79 -22.68
C ASP A 269 5.02 -3.41 -23.55
N ILE A 270 4.81 -3.18 -24.85
CA ILE A 270 5.86 -2.91 -25.85
C ILE A 270 5.75 -1.49 -26.39
N LEU A 271 4.53 -1.00 -26.65
CA LEU A 271 4.28 0.34 -27.19
C LEU A 271 4.30 1.40 -26.09
N ASP A 272 4.99 2.50 -26.36
CA ASP A 272 5.12 3.62 -25.42
C ASP A 272 3.81 4.37 -25.21
N GLU A 273 3.76 5.12 -24.10
CA GLU A 273 2.74 6.15 -23.94
C GLU A 273 3.09 7.39 -24.77
N PRO A 274 2.13 8.00 -25.48
CA PRO A 274 2.41 9.18 -26.31
C PRO A 274 2.89 10.36 -25.45
N SER A 275 4.02 10.96 -25.82
CA SER A 275 4.60 12.12 -25.14
C SER A 275 4.16 13.48 -25.71
N GLY A 276 3.47 13.50 -26.85
CA GLY A 276 3.00 14.69 -27.55
C GLY A 276 1.54 15.06 -27.24
N LYS A 277 1.11 16.24 -27.70
CA LYS A 277 -0.31 16.60 -27.68
C LYS A 277 -1.10 15.62 -28.58
N PRO A 278 -2.24 15.08 -28.11
CA PRO A 278 -3.03 14.16 -28.91
C PRO A 278 -3.57 14.87 -30.16
N LEU A 279 -3.60 14.14 -31.28
CA LEU A 279 -4.20 14.61 -32.52
C LEU A 279 -5.69 14.93 -32.31
N ILE A 280 -6.17 16.00 -32.93
CA ILE A 280 -7.60 16.33 -32.93
C ILE A 280 -8.29 15.43 -33.95
N ILE A 281 -9.15 14.54 -33.46
CA ILE A 281 -9.97 13.62 -34.25
C ILE A 281 -11.43 13.82 -33.89
N ILE A 282 -12.26 14.18 -34.87
CA ILE A 282 -13.60 14.72 -34.61
C ILE A 282 -14.71 13.67 -34.56
N ASP A 283 -14.47 12.46 -35.08
CA ASP A 283 -15.50 11.42 -35.27
C ASP A 283 -15.33 10.19 -34.36
N ILE A 284 -14.48 10.28 -33.32
CA ILE A 284 -14.19 9.16 -32.41
C ILE A 284 -14.96 9.21 -31.09
N ALA A 285 -15.69 10.29 -30.81
CA ALA A 285 -16.34 10.51 -29.51
C ALA A 285 -17.30 9.37 -29.11
N THR A 286 -17.97 8.76 -30.09
CA THR A 286 -18.90 7.64 -29.88
C THR A 286 -18.25 6.26 -30.07
N SER A 287 -16.96 6.20 -30.44
CA SER A 287 -16.26 4.92 -30.59
C SER A 287 -15.87 4.37 -29.22
N TRP A 288 -16.20 3.10 -28.99
CA TRP A 288 -15.78 2.37 -27.80
C TRP A 288 -14.26 2.20 -27.72
N ALA A 289 -13.56 2.32 -28.85
CA ALA A 289 -12.10 2.24 -28.93
C ALA A 289 -11.43 3.63 -29.00
N SER A 290 -12.13 4.73 -28.72
CA SER A 290 -11.61 6.11 -28.83
C SER A 290 -10.23 6.31 -28.21
N LYS A 291 -9.99 5.76 -27.01
CA LYS A 291 -8.67 5.82 -26.34
C LYS A 291 -7.59 5.07 -27.11
N PHE A 292 -7.90 3.87 -27.61
CA PHE A 292 -6.95 3.10 -28.43
C PHE A 292 -6.65 3.80 -29.74
N ILE A 293 -7.66 4.40 -30.37
CA ILE A 293 -7.51 5.20 -31.60
C ILE A 293 -6.56 6.37 -31.35
N LEU A 294 -6.76 7.13 -30.27
CA LEU A 294 -5.88 8.25 -29.90
C LEU A 294 -4.44 7.78 -29.68
N LYS A 295 -4.24 6.65 -28.98
CA LYS A 295 -2.89 6.11 -28.75
C LYS A 295 -2.22 5.71 -30.07
N MET A 296 -2.89 4.90 -30.89
CA MET A 296 -2.30 4.37 -32.14
C MET A 296 -2.01 5.46 -33.16
N THR A 297 -2.87 6.49 -33.24
CA THR A 297 -2.65 7.63 -34.14
C THR A 297 -1.53 8.55 -33.64
N SER A 298 -1.41 8.76 -32.32
CA SER A 298 -0.32 9.55 -31.74
C SER A 298 1.05 8.88 -31.89
N LEU A 299 1.08 7.54 -31.96
CA LEU A 299 2.30 6.76 -32.24
C LEU A 299 2.64 6.67 -33.74
N GLY A 300 1.80 7.21 -34.63
CA GLY A 300 1.97 7.15 -36.08
C GLY A 300 1.72 5.76 -36.69
N ILE A 301 1.15 4.82 -35.93
CA ILE A 301 0.85 3.46 -36.39
C ILE A 301 -0.41 3.47 -37.27
N LEU A 302 -1.39 4.31 -36.95
CA LEU A 302 -2.61 4.50 -37.74
C LEU A 302 -2.77 5.95 -38.18
N ASP A 303 -3.26 6.15 -39.40
CA ASP A 303 -3.45 7.48 -39.96
C ASP A 303 -4.85 8.07 -39.72
N VAL A 304 -4.86 9.40 -39.59
CA VAL A 304 -6.04 10.25 -39.59
C VAL A 304 -6.14 10.93 -40.95
N TYR A 305 -7.33 10.99 -41.53
CA TYR A 305 -7.54 11.64 -42.82
C TYR A 305 -7.29 13.16 -42.72
N PRO A 306 -6.94 13.84 -43.84
CA PRO A 306 -6.70 15.29 -43.85
C PRO A 306 -7.86 16.14 -43.31
N ASN A 307 -9.08 15.61 -43.31
CA ASN A 307 -10.27 16.27 -42.76
C ASN A 307 -10.52 15.96 -41.27
N HIS A 308 -9.51 15.51 -40.53
CA HIS A 308 -9.58 15.17 -39.10
C HIS A 308 -10.52 14.01 -38.74
N ASN A 309 -11.01 13.26 -39.72
CA ASN A 309 -11.78 12.04 -39.47
C ASN A 309 -10.85 10.83 -39.36
N PHE A 310 -11.23 9.87 -38.55
CA PHE A 310 -10.59 8.56 -38.47
C PHE A 310 -11.42 7.46 -39.15
N ARG A 311 -12.75 7.62 -39.15
CA ARG A 311 -13.77 6.66 -39.58
C ARG A 311 -13.69 5.33 -38.82
N PRO A 312 -14.03 5.30 -37.52
CA PRO A 312 -13.88 4.12 -36.64
C PRO A 312 -14.46 2.83 -37.21
N LYS A 313 -15.64 2.91 -37.82
CA LYS A 313 -16.39 1.78 -38.38
C LYS A 313 -15.95 1.35 -39.78
N LYS A 314 -14.97 2.00 -40.39
CA LYS A 314 -14.47 1.62 -41.72
C LYS A 314 -13.83 0.25 -41.65
N ILE A 315 -14.30 -0.68 -42.48
CA ILE A 315 -13.69 -2.00 -42.66
C ILE A 315 -12.30 -1.83 -43.30
N ILE A 316 -11.32 -2.58 -42.77
CA ILE A 316 -9.94 -2.57 -43.26
C ILE A 316 -9.76 -3.61 -44.37
N THR A 317 -9.13 -3.18 -45.46
CA THR A 317 -8.73 -4.08 -46.55
C THR A 317 -7.36 -4.73 -46.28
N ARG A 318 -7.02 -5.81 -47.01
CA ARG A 318 -5.71 -6.47 -46.93
C ARG A 318 -4.55 -5.52 -47.20
N ALA A 319 -4.72 -4.58 -48.14
CA ALA A 319 -3.71 -3.57 -48.44
C ALA A 319 -3.50 -2.58 -47.27
N GLU A 320 -4.59 -2.09 -46.67
CA GLU A 320 -4.54 -1.22 -45.49
C GLU A 320 -3.97 -1.93 -44.25
N MET A 321 -4.25 -3.24 -44.11
CA MET A 321 -3.62 -4.07 -43.09
C MET A 321 -2.11 -4.18 -43.31
N ALA A 322 -1.65 -4.43 -44.53
CA ALA A 322 -0.21 -4.48 -44.84
C ALA A 322 0.49 -3.15 -44.49
N GLU A 323 -0.15 -2.01 -44.79
CA GLU A 323 0.34 -0.70 -44.37
C GLU A 323 0.40 -0.54 -42.84
N THR A 324 -0.64 -0.96 -42.14
CA THR A 324 -0.68 -0.90 -40.67
C THR A 324 0.43 -1.74 -40.04
N LEU A 325 0.66 -2.95 -40.56
CA LEU A 325 1.69 -3.85 -40.09
C LEU A 325 3.09 -3.30 -40.34
N ILE A 326 3.36 -2.69 -41.50
CA ILE A 326 4.69 -2.14 -41.77
C ILE A 326 5.00 -0.94 -40.88
N ARG A 327 4.02 -0.06 -40.63
CA ARG A 327 4.16 1.06 -39.69
C ARG A 327 4.42 0.59 -38.26
N LEU A 328 3.74 -0.47 -37.83
CA LEU A 328 4.02 -1.12 -36.55
C LEU A 328 5.45 -1.67 -36.50
N ILE A 329 5.90 -2.39 -37.54
CA ILE A 329 7.25 -2.94 -37.62
C ILE A 329 8.30 -1.82 -37.56
N ASP A 330 8.10 -0.73 -38.30
CA ASP A 330 9.04 0.39 -38.31
C ASP A 330 9.11 1.08 -36.94
N HIS A 331 7.96 1.23 -36.27
CA HIS A 331 7.92 1.70 -34.89
C HIS A 331 8.71 0.76 -33.95
N LEU A 332 8.55 -0.55 -34.08
CA LEU A 332 9.27 -1.54 -33.28
C LEU A 332 10.78 -1.57 -33.59
N LYS A 333 11.18 -1.42 -34.85
CA LYS A 333 12.59 -1.29 -35.25
C LYS A 333 13.26 -0.08 -34.61
N ASN A 334 12.56 1.04 -34.52
CA ASN A 334 13.06 2.24 -33.84
C ASN A 334 13.28 2.00 -32.34
N LYS A 335 12.61 1.01 -31.74
CA LYS A 335 12.83 0.54 -30.37
C LYS A 335 13.95 -0.50 -30.23
N GLY A 336 14.59 -0.89 -31.32
CA GLY A 336 15.72 -1.82 -31.33
C GLY A 336 15.35 -3.27 -31.66
N TYR A 337 14.07 -3.58 -31.94
CA TYR A 337 13.68 -4.92 -32.39
C TYR A 337 14.18 -5.19 -33.81
N ARG A 338 14.66 -6.41 -34.08
CA ARG A 338 15.19 -6.80 -35.39
C ARG A 338 14.21 -7.68 -36.13
N PHE A 339 13.94 -7.34 -37.40
CA PHE A 339 13.09 -8.13 -38.29
C PHE A 339 13.91 -8.60 -39.48
N ILE A 340 13.88 -9.91 -39.75
CA ILE A 340 14.66 -10.55 -40.82
C ILE A 340 13.72 -10.93 -41.95
N GLN A 341 14.02 -10.47 -43.16
CA GLN A 341 13.31 -10.85 -44.37
C GLN A 341 13.62 -12.32 -44.71
N GLN A 342 12.57 -13.12 -44.84
CA GLN A 342 12.65 -14.53 -45.24
C GLN A 342 12.71 -14.69 -46.76
N ILE A 343 12.09 -13.76 -47.49
CA ILE A 343 12.02 -13.76 -48.94
C ILE A 343 12.62 -12.44 -49.45
N PRO A 344 13.64 -12.46 -50.32
CA PRO A 344 14.17 -11.24 -50.92
C PRO A 344 13.06 -10.47 -51.68
N PRO A 345 12.86 -9.17 -51.41
CA PRO A 345 11.79 -8.37 -52.01
C PRO A 345 11.74 -8.43 -53.54
N GLU A 346 12.91 -8.53 -54.19
CA GLU A 346 13.03 -8.54 -55.67
C GLU A 346 12.52 -9.84 -56.30
N LYS A 347 12.35 -10.91 -55.50
CA LYS A 347 11.83 -12.20 -55.95
C LYS A 347 10.31 -12.29 -55.84
N ILE A 348 9.66 -11.33 -55.19
CA ILE A 348 8.21 -11.34 -54.97
C ILE A 348 7.51 -10.76 -56.20
N GLN A 349 6.66 -11.55 -56.84
CA GLN A 349 5.88 -11.15 -58.01
C GLN A 349 4.39 -11.16 -57.65
N ILE A 350 3.74 -10.01 -57.78
CA ILE A 350 2.33 -9.81 -57.47
C ILE A 350 1.61 -9.44 -58.77
N ILE A 351 0.56 -10.18 -59.11
CA ILE A 351 -0.13 -10.01 -60.39
C ILE A 351 -1.15 -8.86 -60.36
N ASP A 352 -1.85 -8.71 -59.24
CA ASP A 352 -3.01 -7.82 -59.09
C ASP A 352 -2.71 -6.49 -58.40
N VAL A 353 -1.43 -6.18 -58.16
CA VAL A 353 -1.00 -4.90 -57.56
C VAL A 353 0.12 -4.30 -58.42
N SER A 354 -0.17 -3.18 -59.08
CA SER A 354 0.82 -2.43 -59.87
C SER A 354 1.93 -1.87 -58.97
N PRO A 355 3.20 -1.81 -59.44
CA PRO A 355 4.28 -1.08 -58.77
C PRO A 355 3.96 0.39 -58.44
N ASP A 356 3.08 1.03 -59.23
CA ASP A 356 2.64 2.41 -59.01
C ASP A 356 1.53 2.54 -57.94
N ASN A 357 1.02 1.41 -57.42
CA ASN A 357 0.01 1.42 -56.36
C ASN A 357 0.64 1.89 -55.04
N PHE A 358 -0.03 2.79 -54.32
CA PHE A 358 0.40 3.30 -53.02
C PHE A 358 0.78 2.20 -52.02
N TYR A 359 0.04 1.07 -52.02
CA TYR A 359 0.27 -0.04 -51.10
C TYR A 359 1.32 -1.06 -51.58
N TYR A 360 1.90 -0.89 -52.78
CA TYR A 360 2.80 -1.87 -53.36
C TYR A 360 4.00 -2.18 -52.45
N GLN A 361 4.69 -1.14 -51.96
CA GLN A 361 5.85 -1.31 -51.08
C GLN A 361 5.48 -1.96 -49.73
N PRO A 362 4.47 -1.46 -48.98
CA PRO A 362 3.99 -2.16 -47.77
C PRO A 362 3.70 -3.64 -47.99
N ILE A 363 3.01 -3.99 -49.09
CA ILE A 363 2.65 -5.37 -49.41
C ILE A 363 3.90 -6.22 -49.64
N ILE A 364 4.85 -5.74 -50.47
CA ILE A 364 6.11 -6.44 -50.73
C ILE A 364 6.87 -6.70 -49.43
N PHE A 365 6.99 -5.72 -48.55
CA PHE A 365 7.71 -5.89 -47.28
C PHE A 365 7.02 -6.88 -46.34
N ILE A 366 5.70 -6.81 -46.18
CA ILE A 366 4.98 -7.73 -45.30
C ILE A 366 5.05 -9.18 -45.81
N ILE A 367 5.05 -9.39 -47.13
CA ILE A 367 5.30 -10.71 -47.72
C ILE A 367 6.77 -11.13 -47.51
N SER A 368 7.73 -10.19 -47.61
CA SER A 368 9.15 -10.50 -47.39
C SER A 368 9.45 -11.01 -45.98
N TYR A 369 8.67 -10.57 -44.97
CA TYR A 369 8.76 -11.07 -43.59
C TYR A 369 7.95 -12.34 -43.33
N ASP A 370 7.27 -12.89 -44.35
CA ASP A 370 6.36 -14.05 -44.23
C ASP A 370 5.20 -13.80 -43.25
N ILE A 371 4.72 -12.56 -43.17
CA ILE A 371 3.60 -12.18 -42.29
C ILE A 371 2.26 -12.34 -43.03
N MET A 372 2.21 -11.91 -44.29
CA MET A 372 1.08 -12.19 -45.19
C MET A 372 1.57 -12.93 -46.43
N SER A 373 0.71 -13.76 -47.01
CA SER A 373 1.03 -14.55 -48.19
C SER A 373 0.18 -14.17 -49.39
N LEU A 374 0.71 -14.44 -50.59
CA LEU A 374 -0.07 -14.47 -51.83
C LEU A 374 -0.94 -15.72 -51.88
N THR A 375 -1.99 -15.67 -52.69
CA THR A 375 -2.78 -16.85 -53.06
C THR A 375 -2.01 -17.74 -54.04
N MET A 376 -2.56 -18.94 -54.32
CA MET A 376 -1.95 -19.89 -55.27
C MET A 376 -1.79 -19.32 -56.69
N ASP A 377 -2.66 -18.40 -57.09
CA ASP A 377 -2.63 -17.66 -58.35
C ASP A 377 -1.73 -16.42 -58.31
N LYS A 378 -0.88 -16.27 -57.29
CA LYS A 378 0.03 -15.12 -57.10
C LYS A 378 -0.68 -13.75 -57.02
N THR A 379 -1.92 -13.75 -56.51
CA THR A 379 -2.66 -12.51 -56.23
C THR A 379 -2.62 -12.18 -54.73
N PHE A 380 -2.63 -10.90 -54.40
CA PHE A 380 -2.65 -10.41 -53.02
C PHE A 380 -4.07 -10.08 -52.54
N LYS A 381 -4.96 -9.72 -53.47
CA LYS A 381 -6.34 -9.28 -53.26
C LYS A 381 -6.42 -8.03 -52.38
N PRO A 382 -5.86 -6.89 -52.82
CA PRO A 382 -5.67 -5.70 -51.98
C PRO A 382 -6.96 -5.14 -51.36
N ASP A 383 -8.09 -5.26 -52.06
CA ASP A 383 -9.39 -4.72 -51.63
C ASP A 383 -10.21 -5.67 -50.77
N PHE A 384 -9.77 -6.93 -50.58
CA PHE A 384 -10.51 -7.89 -49.76
C PHE A 384 -10.44 -7.49 -48.28
N PRO A 385 -11.54 -7.63 -47.52
CA PRO A 385 -11.53 -7.35 -46.10
C PRO A 385 -10.69 -8.38 -45.34
N VAL A 386 -10.13 -7.96 -44.20
CA VAL A 386 -9.42 -8.85 -43.27
C VAL A 386 -10.38 -9.29 -42.16
N SER A 387 -10.48 -10.59 -41.91
CA SER A 387 -11.29 -11.11 -40.80
C SER A 387 -10.65 -10.84 -39.45
N GLY A 388 -11.44 -10.82 -38.37
CA GLY A 388 -10.88 -10.61 -37.03
C GLY A 388 -9.89 -11.69 -36.60
N GLN A 389 -10.15 -12.95 -36.96
CA GLN A 389 -9.23 -14.06 -36.68
C GLN A 389 -7.92 -13.94 -37.48
N GLU A 390 -7.99 -13.49 -38.74
CA GLU A 390 -6.80 -13.21 -39.55
C GLU A 390 -5.99 -12.06 -38.94
N ALA A 391 -6.61 -10.94 -38.57
CA ALA A 391 -5.93 -9.81 -37.94
C ALA A 391 -5.21 -10.21 -36.63
N ILE A 392 -5.88 -11.00 -35.78
CA ILE A 392 -5.28 -11.53 -34.54
C ILE A 392 -4.03 -12.36 -34.86
N ARG A 393 -4.11 -13.26 -35.85
CA ARG A 393 -2.98 -14.10 -36.27
C ARG A 393 -1.81 -13.26 -36.77
N LEU A 394 -2.06 -12.23 -37.58
CA LEU A 394 -1.02 -11.36 -38.12
C LEU A 394 -0.26 -10.64 -36.98
N PHE A 395 -0.97 -10.14 -35.97
CA PHE A 395 -0.32 -9.54 -34.81
C PHE A 395 0.43 -10.55 -33.94
N ASP A 396 -0.06 -11.79 -33.83
CA ASP A 396 0.64 -12.86 -33.11
C ASP A 396 1.94 -13.28 -33.82
N ILE A 397 1.97 -13.26 -35.16
CA ILE A 397 3.20 -13.46 -35.94
C ILE A 397 4.22 -12.36 -35.60
N ILE A 398 3.82 -11.09 -35.61
CA ILE A 398 4.73 -9.98 -35.25
C ILE A 398 5.24 -10.13 -33.81
N LEU A 399 4.38 -10.48 -32.85
CA LEU A 399 4.80 -10.74 -31.47
C LEU A 399 5.81 -11.90 -31.36
N ALA A 400 5.71 -12.90 -32.23
CA ALA A 400 6.68 -14.00 -32.28
C ALA A 400 8.02 -13.57 -32.89
N LEU A 401 8.02 -12.61 -33.81
CA LEU A 401 9.24 -12.11 -34.48
C LEU A 401 10.09 -11.18 -33.60
N ILE A 402 9.53 -10.62 -32.52
CA ILE A 402 10.23 -9.70 -31.61
C ILE A 402 10.70 -10.33 -30.30
N LYS A 403 10.41 -11.62 -30.08
CA LYS A 403 10.99 -12.42 -28.99
C LYS A 403 12.39 -12.85 -29.37
#